data_AF-A0A7Y0SJF0-F1
#
_entry.id   AF-A0A7Y0SJF0-F1
#
_cell.length_a   1.000
_cell.length_b   1.000
_cell.length_c   1.000
_cell.angle_alpha   90.00
_cell.angle_beta   90.00
_cell.angle_gamma   90.00
#
_symmetry.space_group_name_H-M   'P 1'
#
loop_
_entity.id
_entity.type
_entity.pdbx_description
1 polymer ?
#
loop_
_entity_poly.entity_id
_entity_poly.type
_entity_poly.pdbx_seq_one_letter_code
_entity_poly.pdbx_strand_id
1 'polypeptide(L)'
;KGVLLILGGGTTDEASVLNSILNSAGGVISGLPDVAAAWLMYVFQSIFNFFVTSGSGQAALTMPLLAPLADIAGVTRQVAVLSFQLGDGFTNVIVPTSASLMATLGVCRIDWGDWAKFCWRFILLLFTLSSIVVIAAHIMGFA
;
A
#
# COMPACT_ATOMS: atom_id res chain seq x y z
N LYS A 1 17.08 8.64 0.78
CA LYS A 1 18.32 7.84 0.97
C LYS A 1 18.49 7.28 2.39
N GLY A 2 18.05 7.96 3.46
CA GLY A 2 18.22 7.47 4.85
C GLY A 2 17.53 6.14 5.17
N VAL A 3 16.25 5.97 4.84
CA VAL A 3 15.53 4.69 5.07
C VAL A 3 16.16 3.53 4.29
N LEU A 4 16.55 3.76 3.04
CA LEU A 4 17.20 2.77 2.17
C LEU A 4 18.59 2.34 2.72
N LEU A 5 19.29 3.25 3.42
CA LEU A 5 20.54 2.96 4.13
C LEU A 5 20.30 2.19 5.45
N ILE A 6 19.25 2.53 6.20
CA ILE A 6 18.86 1.83 7.45
C ILE A 6 18.36 0.42 7.14
N LEU A 7 17.67 0.24 6.01
CA LEU A 7 17.25 -1.03 5.46
C LEU A 7 18.36 -1.70 4.62
N GLY A 8 19.63 -1.35 4.84
CA GLY A 8 20.80 -2.10 4.35
C GLY A 8 21.11 -2.05 2.85
N GLY A 9 20.89 -0.90 2.20
CA GLY A 9 21.59 -0.55 0.95
C GLY A 9 20.94 -1.06 -0.34
N GLY A 10 21.20 -0.35 -1.44
CA GLY A 10 20.57 -0.56 -2.75
C GLY A 10 21.16 -1.68 -3.60
N THR A 11 21.76 -2.70 -2.98
CA THR A 11 22.46 -3.81 -3.66
C THR A 11 22.00 -5.15 -3.12
N THR A 12 21.62 -6.06 -4.01
CA THR A 12 21.05 -7.38 -3.71
C THR A 12 22.04 -8.38 -3.08
N ASP A 13 23.34 -8.04 -3.06
CA ASP A 13 24.43 -8.92 -2.62
C ASP A 13 24.80 -8.78 -1.13
N GLU A 14 24.26 -7.80 -0.40
CA GLU A 14 24.58 -7.60 1.03
C GLU A 14 23.50 -8.16 1.97
N ALA A 15 23.91 -8.75 3.09
CA ALA A 15 22.97 -9.25 4.10
C ALA A 15 22.27 -8.06 4.79
N SER A 16 20.99 -7.88 4.47
CA SER A 16 20.17 -6.78 4.98
C SER A 16 18.81 -7.29 5.45
N VAL A 17 18.20 -6.58 6.41
CA VAL A 17 16.79 -6.74 6.80
C VAL A 17 15.88 -6.67 5.56
N LEU A 18 16.19 -5.77 4.61
CA LEU A 18 15.47 -5.65 3.35
C LEU A 18 15.55 -6.95 2.54
N ASN A 19 16.77 -7.45 2.32
CA ASN A 19 16.98 -8.67 1.54
C ASN A 19 16.38 -9.90 2.24
N SER A 20 16.34 -9.93 3.58
CA SER A 20 15.69 -11.01 4.33
C SER A 20 14.15 -10.97 4.19
N ILE A 21 13.54 -9.78 4.26
CA ILE A 21 12.10 -9.58 4.00
C ILE A 21 11.77 -9.89 2.54
N LEU A 22 12.59 -9.43 1.59
CA LEU A 22 12.40 -9.72 0.17
C LEU A 22 12.56 -11.20 -0.15
N ASN A 23 13.49 -11.91 0.50
CA ASN A 23 13.65 -13.35 0.32
C ASN A 23 12.46 -14.13 0.91
N SER A 24 11.96 -13.73 2.09
CA SER A 24 10.78 -14.39 2.68
C SER A 24 9.51 -14.08 1.89
N ALA A 25 9.31 -12.82 1.49
CA ALA A 25 8.19 -12.39 0.67
C ALA A 25 8.26 -12.97 -0.74
N GLY A 26 9.46 -13.05 -1.34
CA GLY A 26 9.71 -13.70 -2.62
C GLY A 26 9.42 -15.20 -2.59
N GLY A 27 9.71 -15.89 -1.48
CA GLY A 27 9.28 -17.28 -1.27
C GLY A 27 7.76 -17.45 -1.26
N VAL A 28 7.02 -16.49 -0.70
CA VAL A 28 5.54 -16.49 -0.69
C VAL A 28 4.96 -16.10 -2.06
N ILE A 29 5.59 -15.14 -2.74
CA ILE A 29 5.12 -14.56 -4.01
C ILE A 29 5.47 -15.41 -5.23
N SER A 30 6.58 -16.16 -5.20
CA SER A 30 7.00 -17.02 -6.32
C SER A 30 6.00 -18.14 -6.68
N GLY A 31 5.09 -18.49 -5.77
CA GLY A 31 3.99 -19.43 -6.02
C GLY A 31 2.65 -18.77 -6.38
N LEU A 32 2.56 -17.44 -6.35
CA LEU A 32 1.31 -16.71 -6.58
C LEU A 32 1.22 -16.22 -8.04
N PRO A 33 0.01 -16.18 -8.63
CA PRO A 33 -0.21 -15.45 -9.87
C PRO A 33 0.18 -13.98 -9.73
N ASP A 34 0.77 -13.41 -10.77
CA ASP A 34 1.16 -12.00 -10.87
C ASP A 34 0.00 -11.02 -10.56
N VAL A 35 -1.20 -11.33 -11.02
CA VAL A 35 -2.44 -10.59 -10.70
C VAL A 35 -2.72 -10.58 -9.20
N ALA A 36 -2.52 -11.72 -8.52
CA ALA A 36 -2.71 -11.83 -7.08
C ALA A 36 -1.65 -11.02 -6.33
N ALA A 37 -0.41 -11.02 -6.82
CA ALA A 37 0.65 -10.18 -6.25
C ALA A 37 0.33 -8.68 -6.37
N ALA A 38 -0.13 -8.21 -7.53
CA ALA A 38 -0.55 -6.82 -7.74
C ALA A 38 -1.68 -6.41 -6.78
N TRP A 39 -2.68 -7.27 -6.61
CA TRP A 39 -3.77 -7.02 -5.66
C TRP A 39 -3.30 -7.05 -4.20
N LEU A 40 -2.42 -7.98 -3.83
CA LEU A 40 -1.84 -8.04 -2.48
C LEU A 40 -1.00 -6.81 -2.16
N MET A 41 -0.32 -6.21 -3.14
CA MET A 41 0.37 -4.93 -2.95
C MET A 41 -0.60 -3.80 -2.57
N TYR A 42 -1.77 -3.75 -3.21
CA TYR A 42 -2.83 -2.79 -2.86
C TYR A 42 -3.37 -3.03 -1.45
N VAL A 43 -3.65 -4.29 -1.10
CA VAL A 43 -4.14 -4.69 0.23
C VAL A 43 -3.11 -4.33 1.31
N PHE A 44 -1.85 -4.67 1.09
CA PHE A 44 -0.75 -4.35 2.00
C PHE A 44 -0.67 -2.84 2.25
N GLN A 45 -0.73 -2.02 1.20
CA GLN A 45 -0.66 -0.56 1.37
C GLN A 45 -1.87 0.01 2.09
N SER A 46 -3.06 -0.56 1.85
CA SER A 46 -4.29 -0.18 2.55
C SER A 46 -4.21 -0.46 4.05
N ILE A 47 -3.69 -1.64 4.43
CA ILE A 47 -3.49 -2.02 5.83
C ILE A 47 -2.37 -1.18 6.47
N PHE A 48 -1.25 -1.00 5.76
CA PHE A 48 -0.11 -0.24 6.26
C PHE A 48 -0.46 1.23 6.52
N ASN A 49 -1.36 1.81 5.72
CA ASN A 49 -1.83 3.18 5.91
C ASN A 49 -2.50 3.40 7.28
N PHE A 50 -3.05 2.35 7.91
CA PHE A 50 -3.54 2.46 9.29
C PHE A 50 -2.45 2.91 10.28
N PHE A 51 -1.20 2.51 10.05
CA PHE A 51 -0.07 2.85 10.92
C PHE A 51 0.64 4.14 10.50
N VAL A 52 0.73 4.39 9.19
CA VAL A 52 1.44 5.55 8.64
C VAL A 52 0.54 6.25 7.63
N THR A 53 -0.25 7.22 8.08
CA THR A 53 -1.25 7.97 7.28
C THR A 53 -0.68 9.11 6.44
N SER A 54 0.62 9.37 6.56
CA SER A 54 1.31 10.37 5.76
C SER A 54 1.75 9.75 4.45
N GLY A 55 1.10 10.12 3.33
CA GLY A 55 1.42 9.55 2.02
C GLY A 55 2.90 9.67 1.62
N SER A 56 3.55 10.82 1.87
CA SER A 56 4.98 10.97 1.58
C SER A 56 5.87 10.12 2.49
N GLY A 57 5.50 9.98 3.77
CA GLY A 57 6.19 9.11 4.73
C GLY A 57 6.02 7.63 4.41
N GLN A 58 4.80 7.21 4.09
CA GLN A 58 4.50 5.85 3.66
C GLN A 58 5.23 5.51 2.36
N ALA A 59 5.20 6.38 1.35
CA ALA A 59 5.94 6.17 0.11
C ALA A 59 7.45 6.03 0.36
N ALA A 60 8.02 6.89 1.20
CA ALA A 60 9.46 6.84 1.54
C ALA A 60 9.87 5.54 2.25
N LEU A 61 8.96 4.91 2.99
CA LEU A 61 9.18 3.65 3.69
C LEU A 61 8.93 2.42 2.81
N THR A 62 7.82 2.42 2.06
CA THR A 62 7.29 1.23 1.40
C THR A 62 7.76 1.07 -0.05
N MET A 63 7.98 2.15 -0.79
CA MET A 63 8.41 2.06 -2.20
C MET A 63 9.78 1.43 -2.42
N PRO A 64 10.80 1.69 -1.57
CA PRO A 64 12.08 1.00 -1.68
C PRO A 64 11.98 -0.53 -1.56
N LEU A 65 10.96 -1.02 -0.85
CA LEU A 65 10.68 -2.46 -0.69
C LEU A 65 9.79 -2.98 -1.82
N LEU A 66 8.72 -2.26 -2.16
CA LEU A 66 7.73 -2.71 -3.13
C LEU A 66 8.24 -2.68 -4.58
N ALA A 67 9.14 -1.77 -4.94
CA ALA A 67 9.72 -1.72 -6.28
C ALA A 67 10.48 -3.02 -6.65
N PRO A 68 11.47 -3.49 -5.87
CA PRO A 68 12.13 -4.76 -6.17
C PRO A 68 11.19 -5.97 -5.99
N LEU A 69 10.24 -5.90 -5.05
CA LEU A 69 9.24 -6.97 -4.91
C LEU A 69 8.33 -7.08 -6.13
N ALA A 70 7.97 -5.95 -6.76
CA ALA A 70 7.16 -5.92 -7.98
C ALA A 70 7.92 -6.57 -9.13
N ASP A 71 9.19 -6.24 -9.29
CA ASP A 71 10.05 -6.83 -10.32
C ASP A 71 10.13 -8.37 -10.17
N ILE A 72 10.25 -8.88 -8.93
CA ILE A 72 10.27 -10.33 -8.65
C ILE A 72 8.89 -10.96 -8.89
N ALA A 73 7.81 -10.25 -8.58
CA ALA A 73 6.43 -10.70 -8.71
C ALA A 73 5.89 -10.68 -10.15
N GLY A 74 6.66 -10.16 -11.12
CA GLY A 74 6.19 -9.93 -12.49
C GLY A 74 5.20 -8.77 -12.61
N VAL A 75 5.16 -7.86 -11.64
CA VAL A 75 4.27 -6.70 -11.61
C VAL A 75 5.06 -5.45 -11.98
N THR A 76 4.50 -4.57 -12.81
CA THR A 76 5.20 -3.34 -13.18
C THR A 76 5.30 -2.39 -11.98
N ARG A 77 6.36 -1.59 -11.93
CA ARG A 77 6.52 -0.58 -10.87
C ARG A 77 5.40 0.47 -10.89
N GLN A 78 4.80 0.77 -12.05
CA GLN A 78 3.66 1.69 -12.12
C GLN A 78 2.41 1.10 -11.46
N VAL A 79 2.16 -0.20 -11.61
CA VAL A 79 1.08 -0.87 -10.89
C VAL A 79 1.36 -0.84 -9.37
N ALA A 80 2.61 -1.02 -8.93
CA ALA A 80 2.97 -0.87 -7.53
C ALA A 80 2.71 0.55 -6.98
N VAL A 81 3.02 1.59 -7.78
CA VAL A 81 2.74 3.00 -7.45
C VAL A 81 1.23 3.29 -7.45
N LEU A 82 0.49 2.72 -8.40
CA LEU A 82 -0.97 2.80 -8.45
C LEU A 82 -1.62 2.16 -7.21
N SER A 83 -1.18 0.95 -6.85
CA SER A 83 -1.62 0.23 -5.65
C SER A 83 -1.37 1.05 -4.39
N PHE A 84 -0.23 1.74 -4.28
CA PHE A 84 0.01 2.67 -3.19
C PHE A 84 -0.95 3.86 -3.19
N GLN A 85 -1.12 4.56 -4.32
CA GLN A 85 -1.97 5.75 -4.39
C GLN A 85 -3.42 5.43 -4.02
N LEU A 86 -3.96 4.32 -4.52
CA LEU A 86 -5.32 3.89 -4.20
C LEU A 86 -5.42 3.38 -2.75
N GLY A 87 -4.37 2.72 -2.25
CA GLY A 87 -4.31 2.21 -0.88
C GLY A 87 -4.28 3.33 0.16
N ASP A 88 -3.35 4.27 0.04
CA ASP A 88 -3.19 5.42 0.92
C ASP A 88 -4.38 6.39 0.80
N GLY A 89 -4.74 6.78 -0.43
CA GLY A 89 -5.75 7.81 -0.67
C GLY A 89 -7.12 7.50 -0.07
N PHE A 90 -7.64 6.29 -0.30
CA PHE A 90 -9.01 5.96 0.14
C PHE A 90 -9.10 5.55 1.61
N THR A 91 -8.09 4.88 2.16
CA THR A 91 -8.14 4.47 3.57
C THR A 91 -8.04 5.65 4.53
N ASN A 92 -7.45 6.78 4.11
CA ASN A 92 -7.45 8.04 4.86
C ASN A 92 -8.85 8.60 5.20
N VAL A 93 -9.91 8.13 4.54
CA VAL A 93 -11.30 8.53 4.81
C VAL A 93 -11.89 7.85 6.05
N ILE A 94 -11.31 6.73 6.51
CA ILE A 94 -11.83 5.95 7.64
C ILE A 94 -10.82 5.72 8.76
N VAL A 95 -9.52 5.69 8.49
CA VAL A 95 -8.54 5.35 9.53
C VAL A 95 -8.45 6.45 10.61
N PRO A 96 -8.56 6.11 11.90
CA PRO A 96 -8.57 7.09 13.00
C PRO A 96 -7.21 7.77 13.20
N THR A 97 -6.16 7.22 12.60
CA THR A 97 -4.80 7.77 12.61
C THR A 97 -4.62 8.88 11.56
N SER A 98 -5.62 9.17 10.73
CA SER A 98 -5.55 10.25 9.75
C SER A 98 -5.83 11.59 10.42
N ALA A 99 -4.81 12.46 10.48
CA ALA A 99 -4.91 13.76 11.12
C ALA A 99 -5.99 14.64 10.46
N SER A 100 -6.09 14.60 9.13
CA SER A 100 -7.09 15.35 8.36
C SER A 100 -8.51 14.90 8.69
N LEU A 101 -8.74 13.59 8.79
CA LEU A 101 -10.05 13.04 9.16
C LEU A 101 -10.43 13.47 10.57
N MET A 102 -9.55 13.23 11.54
CA MET A 102 -9.82 13.54 12.95
C MET A 102 -10.04 15.03 13.19
N ALA A 103 -9.29 15.91 12.51
CA ALA A 103 -9.52 17.35 12.55
C ALA A 103 -10.91 17.73 12.02
N THR A 104 -11.31 17.14 10.89
CA THR A 104 -12.62 17.43 10.26
C THR A 104 -13.78 16.95 11.15
N LEU A 105 -13.68 15.74 11.70
CA LEU A 105 -14.64 15.19 12.65
C LEU A 105 -14.77 16.03 13.92
N GLY A 106 -13.64 16.54 14.43
CA GLY A 106 -13.61 17.45 15.58
C GLY A 106 -14.35 18.76 15.33
N VAL A 107 -14.21 19.35 14.13
CA VAL A 107 -14.96 20.56 13.74
C VAL A 107 -16.46 20.26 13.60
N CYS A 108 -16.81 19.12 13.00
CA CYS A 108 -18.20 18.69 12.83
C CYS A 108 -18.86 18.17 14.12
N ARG A 109 -18.09 17.98 15.21
CA ARG A 109 -18.53 17.36 16.47
C ARG A 109 -19.13 15.97 16.28
N ILE A 110 -18.50 15.16 15.42
CA ILE A 110 -18.90 13.78 15.13
C ILE A 110 -17.87 12.83 15.71
N ASP A 111 -18.31 11.82 16.47
CA ASP A 111 -17.43 10.77 16.95
C ASP A 111 -16.98 9.85 15.81
N TRP A 112 -15.70 9.46 15.82
CA TRP A 112 -15.13 8.59 14.78
C TRP A 112 -15.92 7.28 14.60
N GLY A 113 -16.42 6.69 15.68
CA GLY A 113 -17.19 5.45 15.61
C GLY A 113 -18.49 5.60 14.82
N ASP A 114 -19.15 6.76 14.92
CA ASP A 114 -20.37 7.04 14.17
C ASP A 114 -20.07 7.36 12.70
N TRP A 115 -18.97 8.08 12.46
CA TRP A 115 -18.46 8.26 11.09
C TRP A 115 -18.14 6.93 10.42
N ALA A 116 -17.42 6.02 11.09
CA ALA A 116 -17.08 4.71 10.55
C ALA A 116 -18.33 3.88 10.20
N LYS A 117 -19.34 3.88 11.07
CA LYS A 117 -20.65 3.22 10.78
C LYS A 117 -21.42 3.87 9.65
N PHE A 118 -21.22 5.15 9.40
CA PHE A 118 -21.82 5.85 8.27
C PHE A 118 -21.08 5.53 6.96
N CYS A 119 -19.75 5.58 6.97
CA CYS A 119 -18.93 5.54 5.75
C CYS A 119 -18.51 4.12 5.31
N TRP A 120 -18.63 3.07 6.13
CA TRP A 120 -18.11 1.73 5.79
C TRP A 120 -18.60 1.18 4.44
N ARG A 121 -19.87 1.40 4.06
CA ARG A 121 -20.40 0.96 2.76
C ARG A 121 -19.70 1.67 1.60
N PHE A 122 -19.39 2.95 1.78
CA PHE A 122 -18.67 3.75 0.79
C PHE A 122 -17.21 3.30 0.70
N ILE A 123 -16.56 3.01 1.83
CA ILE A 123 -15.20 2.46 1.85
C ILE A 123 -15.13 1.10 1.15
N LEU A 124 -16.10 0.20 1.39
CA LEU A 124 -16.16 -1.08 0.69
C LEU A 124 -16.36 -0.92 -0.82
N LEU A 125 -17.17 0.05 -1.24
CA LEU A 125 -17.34 0.38 -2.66
C LEU A 125 -16.01 0.86 -3.26
N LEU A 126 -15.32 1.81 -2.60
CA LEU A 126 -14.02 2.30 -3.06
C LEU A 126 -12.98 1.19 -3.11
N PHE A 127 -12.92 0.33 -2.09
CA PHE A 127 -11.99 -0.79 -2.04
C PHE A 127 -12.22 -1.79 -3.18
N THR A 128 -13.48 -2.06 -3.49
CA THR A 128 -13.86 -2.95 -4.60
C THR A 128 -13.49 -2.32 -5.94
N LEU A 129 -13.80 -1.03 -6.13
CA LEU A 129 -13.47 -0.30 -7.36
C LEU A 129 -11.95 -0.23 -7.57
N SER A 130 -11.18 0.09 -6.52
CA SER A 130 -9.72 0.08 -6.56
C SER A 130 -9.16 -1.29 -6.89
N SER A 131 -9.70 -2.34 -6.31
CA SER A 131 -9.27 -3.71 -6.61
C SER A 131 -9.45 -4.03 -8.10
N ILE A 132 -10.59 -3.67 -8.68
CA ILE A 132 -10.86 -3.83 -10.11
C ILE A 132 -9.86 -3.02 -10.94
N VAL A 133 -9.61 -1.76 -10.58
CA VAL A 133 -8.69 -0.87 -11.29
C VAL A 133 -7.26 -1.41 -11.26
N VAL A 134 -6.77 -1.89 -10.12
CA VAL A 134 -5.41 -2.46 -9.99
C VAL A 134 -5.27 -3.72 -10.82
N ILE A 135 -6.24 -4.63 -10.75
CA ILE A 135 -6.23 -5.86 -11.54
C ILE A 135 -6.30 -5.55 -13.04
N ALA A 136 -7.19 -4.64 -13.45
CA ALA A 136 -7.31 -4.22 -14.84
C ALA A 136 -6.03 -3.56 -15.34
N ALA A 137 -5.42 -2.67 -14.55
CA ALA A 137 -4.16 -2.02 -14.90
C ALA A 137 -3.04 -3.03 -15.13
N HIS A 138 -2.93 -4.05 -14.28
CA HIS A 138 -1.97 -5.13 -14.45
C HIS A 138 -2.22 -5.93 -15.73
N ILE A 139 -3.45 -6.40 -15.96
CA ILE A 139 -3.81 -7.20 -17.14
C ILE A 139 -3.63 -6.40 -18.44
N MET A 140 -3.91 -5.10 -18.42
CA MET A 140 -3.72 -4.21 -19.57
C MET A 140 -2.26 -3.84 -19.82
N GLY A 141 -1.32 -4.26 -18.96
CA GLY A 141 0.10 -3.99 -19.10
C GLY A 141 0.47 -2.53 -18.82
N PHE A 142 -0.21 -1.89 -17.86
CA PHE A 142 0.12 -0.53 -17.43
C PHE A 142 1.57 -0.46 -16.93
N ALA A 143 2.42 0.33 -17.58
CA ALA A 143 3.88 0.37 -17.37
C ALA A 143 4.46 1.76 -17.58
#